data_AF-A0A1F9RGQ8-F1
#
_entry.id   AF-A0A1F9RGQ8-F1
#
_cell.length_a   1.000
_cell.length_b   1.000
_cell.length_c   1.000
_cell.angle_alpha   90.00
_cell.angle_beta   90.00
_cell.angle_gamma   90.00
#
_symmetry.space_group_name_H-M   'P 1'
#
loop_
_entity.id
_entity.type
_entity.pdbx_description
1 polymer ?
#
loop_
_entity_poly.entity_id
_entity_poly.type
_entity_poly.pdbx_seq_one_letter_code
_entity_poly.pdbx_strand_id
1 'polypeptide(L)'
;MTALLNTSLLLLLLCAPSAFAGSGSGDGDPAVFNGLPYPIEATFSGTQKIGAVLLETPYSEPPAAAYDTILVQGLMTDPGARVDFSVKARGLFSRPAQVTQTSFRRYPNGRFWAKYRVELNAQPLKLKIINTGAPEGASVSVYETELLAGEATRETPVAASTVPYVPDPALFVPDAAPFKIVRRAAWGALPPTEPYSTHTPVAFTLHHTQGNYPQTFEAARNEVQFIQDYHQNAKEWIDIGYHFVIDPSGNIFEGRPIGVLGAHVVRRNPGNVGISIIGNYHPPVNNPVTRASLDSFVSVGGYVKDTYSVHVSSFYAHREIGNSDCPGDGLYAKKPEIKDLIFKPQPRARAVKVLPSDAPPMTPAQQKALKLLLGSFD
;
A
#
# COMPACT_ATOMS: atom_id res chain seq x y z
N MET A 1 15.51 -33.03 -53.26
CA MET A 1 14.69 -32.03 -52.54
C MET A 1 13.54 -32.77 -51.90
N THR A 2 13.72 -33.22 -50.66
CA THR A 2 12.76 -34.02 -49.90
C THR A 2 12.62 -33.36 -48.54
N ALA A 3 11.49 -32.70 -48.32
CA ALA A 3 11.19 -32.00 -47.08
C ALA A 3 10.58 -32.99 -46.07
N LEU A 4 11.25 -33.12 -44.92
CA LEU A 4 10.76 -33.80 -43.73
C LEU A 4 9.84 -32.84 -42.96
N LEU A 5 8.57 -33.17 -42.83
CA LEU A 5 7.67 -32.53 -41.87
C LEU A 5 7.91 -33.13 -40.48
N ASN A 6 8.50 -32.32 -39.59
CA ASN A 6 8.63 -32.61 -38.18
C ASN A 6 7.35 -32.18 -37.46
N THR A 7 6.59 -33.14 -36.95
CA THR A 7 5.45 -32.91 -36.05
C THR A 7 5.99 -32.79 -34.62
N SER A 8 5.98 -31.58 -34.07
CA SER A 8 6.21 -31.37 -32.64
C SER A 8 4.89 -31.03 -31.96
N LEU A 9 4.45 -32.00 -31.17
CA LEU A 9 3.31 -31.96 -30.26
C LEU A 9 3.58 -30.91 -29.16
N LEU A 10 2.89 -29.78 -29.21
CA LEU A 10 3.00 -28.74 -28.19
C LEU A 10 2.10 -29.11 -27.00
N LEU A 11 2.72 -29.60 -25.93
CA LEU A 11 2.06 -29.88 -24.65
C LEU A 11 1.71 -28.53 -23.98
N LEU A 12 0.43 -28.15 -24.00
CA LEU A 12 -0.09 -27.02 -23.21
C LEU A 12 -0.10 -27.41 -21.72
N LEU A 13 0.94 -27.00 -21.00
CA LEU A 13 0.94 -26.98 -19.54
C LEU A 13 -0.01 -25.87 -19.07
N LEU A 14 -1.24 -26.26 -18.73
CA LEU A 14 -2.16 -25.44 -17.93
C LEU A 14 -1.55 -25.27 -16.53
N CYS A 15 -0.94 -24.11 -16.26
CA CYS A 15 -0.66 -23.67 -14.90
C CYS A 15 -1.99 -23.43 -14.20
N ALA A 16 -2.41 -24.37 -13.37
CA ALA A 16 -3.51 -24.14 -12.43
C ALA A 16 -3.09 -23.05 -11.43
N PRO A 17 -3.92 -22.03 -11.18
CA PRO A 17 -3.68 -21.11 -10.07
C PRO A 17 -3.69 -21.93 -8.77
N SER A 18 -2.60 -21.83 -8.02
CA SER A 18 -2.47 -22.50 -6.73
C SER A 18 -3.42 -21.85 -5.74
N ALA A 19 -4.56 -22.48 -5.48
CA ALA A 19 -5.43 -22.13 -4.37
C ALA A 19 -4.72 -22.54 -3.07
N PHE A 20 -4.10 -21.59 -2.39
CA PHE A 20 -3.65 -21.79 -1.01
C PHE A 20 -4.86 -21.64 -0.09
N ALA A 21 -5.24 -22.74 0.57
CA ALA A 21 -6.23 -22.74 1.62
C ALA A 21 -5.71 -21.94 2.82
N GLY A 22 -6.29 -20.75 3.05
CA GLY A 22 -5.97 -19.89 4.18
C GLY A 22 -6.54 -20.44 5.49
N SER A 23 -5.69 -20.47 6.53
CA SER A 23 -6.14 -20.45 7.91
C SER A 23 -6.20 -18.98 8.34
N GLY A 24 -7.32 -18.55 8.93
CA GLY A 24 -7.65 -17.14 9.21
C GLY A 24 -6.46 -16.34 9.74
N SER A 25 -5.90 -15.51 8.87
CA SER A 25 -4.57 -14.91 9.03
C SER A 25 -4.59 -13.58 9.81
N GLY A 26 -5.77 -13.00 10.00
CA GLY A 26 -5.95 -11.73 10.71
C GLY A 26 -5.55 -10.49 9.90
N ASP A 27 -4.88 -10.64 8.74
CA ASP A 27 -4.59 -9.55 7.78
C ASP A 27 -5.85 -9.09 7.00
N GLY A 28 -7.01 -9.69 7.29
CA GLY A 28 -8.22 -9.58 6.50
C GLY A 28 -8.11 -10.38 5.21
N ASP A 29 -9.01 -11.34 5.01
CA ASP A 29 -8.95 -12.16 3.81
C ASP A 29 -9.62 -11.37 2.66
N PRO A 30 -8.91 -11.08 1.56
CA PRO A 30 -9.52 -10.39 0.44
C PRO A 30 -10.61 -11.28 -0.16
N ALA A 31 -11.78 -10.70 -0.41
CA ALA A 31 -12.83 -11.39 -1.14
C ALA A 31 -12.38 -11.54 -2.61
N VAL A 32 -12.14 -12.78 -3.04
CA VAL A 32 -11.79 -13.11 -4.42
C VAL A 32 -13.06 -13.43 -5.19
N PHE A 33 -13.34 -12.69 -6.26
CA PHE A 33 -14.52 -12.91 -7.10
C PHE A 33 -14.10 -13.67 -8.37
N ASN A 34 -14.49 -14.93 -8.48
CA ASN A 34 -14.11 -15.83 -9.57
C ASN A 34 -14.18 -15.16 -10.96
N GLY A 35 -13.03 -15.04 -11.63
CA GLY A 35 -12.92 -14.47 -12.98
C GLY A 35 -12.94 -12.93 -13.07
N LEU A 36 -12.96 -12.22 -11.93
CA LEU A 36 -12.94 -10.76 -11.86
C LEU A 36 -11.80 -10.29 -10.93
N PRO A 37 -10.58 -10.08 -11.46
CA PRO A 37 -9.49 -9.55 -10.65
C PRO A 37 -9.74 -8.09 -10.26
N TYR A 38 -9.10 -7.63 -9.20
CA TYR A 38 -9.09 -6.21 -8.85
C TYR A 38 -8.17 -5.41 -9.80
N PRO A 39 -8.54 -4.16 -10.16
CA PRO A 39 -9.75 -3.47 -9.77
C PRO A 39 -11.00 -4.03 -10.47
N ILE A 40 -12.12 -4.08 -9.76
CA ILE A 40 -13.44 -4.39 -10.34
C ILE A 40 -14.07 -3.09 -10.78
N GLU A 41 -14.30 -2.93 -12.07
CA GLU A 41 -14.65 -1.64 -12.67
C GLU A 41 -16.02 -1.64 -13.35
N ALA A 42 -16.73 -0.51 -13.24
CA ALA A 42 -17.92 -0.22 -14.02
C ALA A 42 -17.96 1.25 -14.45
N THR A 43 -18.38 1.49 -15.70
CA THR A 43 -18.56 2.82 -16.28
C THR A 43 -20.03 3.06 -16.60
N PHE A 44 -20.53 4.24 -16.28
CA PHE A 44 -21.92 4.64 -16.47
C PHE A 44 -22.12 5.16 -17.88
N SER A 45 -23.12 4.65 -18.60
CA SER A 45 -23.44 5.09 -19.96
C SER A 45 -24.52 6.18 -20.01
N GLY A 46 -24.97 6.68 -18.85
CA GLY A 46 -26.00 7.72 -18.72
C GLY A 46 -27.44 7.27 -19.04
N THR A 47 -27.62 6.12 -19.66
CA THR A 47 -28.94 5.55 -20.01
C THR A 47 -29.53 4.67 -18.91
N GLN A 48 -28.74 4.26 -17.93
CA GLN A 48 -29.19 3.46 -16.80
C GLN A 48 -30.15 4.27 -15.91
N LYS A 49 -31.30 3.69 -15.56
CA LYS A 49 -32.22 4.29 -14.59
C LYS A 49 -31.59 4.29 -13.19
N ILE A 50 -32.01 5.23 -12.34
CA ILE A 50 -31.72 5.19 -10.90
C ILE A 50 -32.21 3.85 -10.33
N GLY A 51 -31.37 3.19 -9.54
CA GLY A 51 -31.57 1.86 -8.97
C GLY A 51 -31.07 0.71 -9.85
N ALA A 52 -30.62 0.96 -11.09
CA ALA A 52 -30.06 -0.09 -11.93
C ALA A 52 -28.75 -0.64 -11.37
N VAL A 53 -28.60 -1.97 -11.38
CA VAL A 53 -27.35 -2.66 -11.09
C VAL A 53 -26.53 -2.71 -12.38
N LEU A 54 -25.39 -2.00 -12.40
CA LEU A 54 -24.49 -1.93 -13.56
C LEU A 54 -23.59 -3.15 -13.64
N LEU A 55 -23.10 -3.59 -12.49
CA LEU A 55 -22.24 -4.74 -12.34
C LEU A 55 -22.69 -5.51 -11.11
N GLU A 56 -22.81 -6.83 -11.25
CA GLU A 56 -22.95 -7.77 -10.15
C GLU A 56 -21.94 -8.89 -10.36
N THR A 57 -21.07 -9.12 -9.39
CA THR A 57 -20.06 -10.17 -9.49
C THR A 57 -20.70 -11.56 -9.38
N PRO A 58 -20.01 -12.62 -9.84
CA PRO A 58 -20.22 -13.95 -9.29
C PRO A 58 -20.07 -13.96 -7.76
N TYR A 59 -20.53 -15.03 -7.11
CA TYR A 59 -20.18 -15.24 -5.71
C TYR A 59 -18.66 -15.35 -5.57
N SER A 60 -18.14 -14.75 -4.50
CA SER A 60 -16.75 -14.90 -4.11
C SER A 60 -16.38 -16.37 -3.91
N GLU A 61 -15.09 -16.65 -3.86
CA GLU A 61 -14.60 -17.88 -3.27
C GLU A 61 -15.09 -18.00 -1.81
N PRO A 62 -15.20 -19.23 -1.27
CA PRO A 62 -15.49 -19.44 0.14
C PRO A 62 -14.48 -18.68 1.01
N PRO A 63 -14.95 -17.80 1.92
CA PRO A 63 -14.07 -17.13 2.88
C PRO A 63 -13.27 -18.15 3.70
N ALA A 64 -11.99 -17.87 3.94
CA ALA A 64 -11.12 -18.73 4.75
C ALA A 64 -11.50 -18.73 6.24
N ALA A 65 -12.20 -17.69 6.71
CA ALA A 65 -12.73 -17.59 8.07
C ALA A 65 -14.14 -16.97 8.09
N ALA A 66 -14.82 -17.07 9.23
CA ALA A 66 -16.06 -16.35 9.45
C ALA A 66 -15.80 -14.84 9.57
N TYR A 67 -16.73 -14.04 9.06
CA TYR A 67 -16.67 -12.58 9.03
C TYR A 67 -18.03 -11.98 9.39
N ASP A 68 -18.00 -10.78 9.96
CA ASP A 68 -19.16 -9.95 10.26
C ASP A 68 -19.02 -8.52 9.68
N THR A 69 -17.84 -8.23 9.12
CA THR A 69 -17.44 -6.93 8.61
C THR A 69 -16.92 -7.09 7.18
N ILE A 70 -17.40 -6.21 6.30
CA ILE A 70 -16.91 -6.08 4.92
C ILE A 70 -16.35 -4.67 4.79
N LEU A 71 -15.08 -4.54 4.45
CA LEU A 71 -14.47 -3.27 4.07
C LEU A 71 -14.26 -3.25 2.56
N VAL A 72 -14.48 -2.09 1.96
CA VAL A 72 -14.23 -1.88 0.53
C VAL A 72 -13.60 -0.51 0.34
N GLN A 73 -12.65 -0.43 -0.58
CA GLN A 73 -12.02 0.83 -0.96
C GLN A 73 -11.76 0.89 -2.46
N GLY A 74 -11.74 2.10 -3.01
CA GLY A 74 -11.60 2.28 -4.45
C GLY A 74 -11.71 3.72 -4.91
N LEU A 75 -11.95 3.90 -6.20
CA LEU A 75 -12.22 5.18 -6.84
C LEU A 75 -13.68 5.22 -7.30
N MET A 76 -14.36 6.32 -7.02
CA MET A 76 -15.74 6.60 -7.41
C MET A 76 -15.78 8.03 -7.95
N THR A 77 -15.84 8.19 -9.26
CA THR A 77 -15.67 9.52 -9.88
C THR A 77 -16.86 10.44 -9.65
N ASP A 78 -18.02 9.89 -9.28
CA ASP A 78 -19.25 10.64 -9.01
C ASP A 78 -20.03 10.05 -7.81
N PRO A 79 -20.62 10.87 -6.92
CA PRO A 79 -21.40 10.37 -5.78
C PRO A 79 -22.74 9.74 -6.16
N GLY A 80 -23.19 9.83 -7.41
CA GLY A 80 -24.35 9.16 -7.98
C GLY A 80 -24.14 7.66 -8.24
N ALA A 81 -23.15 7.04 -7.59
CA ALA A 81 -22.89 5.61 -7.62
C ALA A 81 -22.86 5.03 -6.19
N ARG A 82 -23.22 3.75 -6.05
CA ARG A 82 -23.12 3.02 -4.79
C ARG A 82 -22.52 1.63 -5.01
N VAL A 83 -21.66 1.19 -4.10
CA VAL A 83 -21.25 -0.21 -3.99
C VAL A 83 -22.13 -0.89 -2.94
N ASP A 84 -22.68 -2.05 -3.24
CA ASP A 84 -23.50 -2.84 -2.31
C ASP A 84 -23.03 -4.30 -2.29
N PHE A 85 -23.49 -5.05 -1.29
CA PHE A 85 -23.17 -6.46 -1.13
C PHE A 85 -24.40 -7.32 -0.88
N SER A 86 -24.35 -8.57 -1.35
CA SER A 86 -25.32 -9.61 -0.96
C SER A 86 -24.61 -10.90 -0.60
N VAL A 87 -24.95 -11.48 0.54
CA VAL A 87 -24.35 -12.73 1.03
C VAL A 87 -25.19 -13.93 0.62
N LYS A 88 -24.53 -15.02 0.23
CA LYS A 88 -25.19 -16.28 -0.16
C LYS A 88 -26.01 -16.83 1.01
N ALA A 89 -27.27 -17.18 0.74
CA ALA A 89 -28.13 -17.82 1.73
C ALA A 89 -27.59 -19.24 2.08
N ARG A 90 -27.68 -19.62 3.36
CA ARG A 90 -27.22 -20.93 3.87
C ARG A 90 -28.03 -22.12 3.33
N GLY A 91 -29.21 -21.88 2.75
CA GLY A 91 -30.06 -22.90 2.14
C GLY A 91 -31.26 -22.28 1.40
N LEU A 92 -31.99 -23.11 0.63
CA LEU A 92 -33.11 -22.66 -0.23
C LEU A 92 -34.23 -21.92 0.51
N PHE A 93 -34.41 -22.17 1.81
CA PHE A 93 -35.46 -21.56 2.63
C PHE A 93 -34.92 -20.53 3.63
N SER A 94 -33.62 -20.25 3.61
CA SER A 94 -33.01 -19.24 4.49
C SER A 94 -33.23 -17.84 3.91
N ARG A 95 -33.56 -16.88 4.77
CA ARG A 95 -33.58 -15.47 4.36
C ARG A 95 -32.15 -15.03 4.00
N PRO A 96 -31.97 -14.18 2.97
CA PRO A 96 -30.67 -13.57 2.70
C PRO A 96 -30.17 -12.81 3.93
N ALA A 97 -28.87 -12.89 4.23
CA ALA A 97 -28.31 -12.11 5.32
C ALA A 97 -28.43 -10.61 4.98
N GLN A 98 -28.87 -9.83 5.96
CA GLN A 98 -28.98 -8.39 5.80
C GLN A 98 -27.59 -7.77 5.93
N VAL A 99 -27.13 -7.12 4.86
CA VAL A 99 -25.89 -6.34 4.86
C VAL A 99 -26.25 -4.87 5.06
N THR A 100 -25.63 -4.23 6.06
CA THR A 100 -25.91 -2.83 6.42
C THR A 100 -24.65 -2.00 6.28
N GLN A 101 -24.69 -0.94 5.47
CA GLN A 101 -23.61 0.04 5.41
C GLN A 101 -23.61 0.86 6.72
N THR A 102 -22.51 0.78 7.46
CA THR A 102 -22.37 1.47 8.77
C THR A 102 -21.55 2.75 8.65
N SER A 103 -20.65 2.82 7.68
CA SER A 103 -19.82 4.01 7.44
C SER A 103 -19.43 4.09 5.98
N PHE A 104 -19.30 5.32 5.47
CA PHE A 104 -18.89 5.61 4.10
C PHE A 104 -18.23 6.97 4.05
N ARG A 105 -17.14 7.06 3.30
CA ARG A 105 -16.49 8.33 3.01
C ARG A 105 -16.01 8.35 1.57
N ARG A 106 -16.31 9.43 0.86
CA ARG A 106 -15.80 9.73 -0.48
C ARG A 106 -15.10 11.09 -0.45
N TYR A 107 -13.90 11.14 -1.00
CA TYR A 107 -13.08 12.33 -1.12
C TYR A 107 -13.39 13.09 -2.40
N PRO A 108 -13.07 14.40 -2.48
CA PRO A 108 -13.27 15.20 -3.70
C PRO A 108 -12.57 14.63 -4.93
N ASN A 109 -11.41 13.97 -4.76
CA ASN A 109 -10.68 13.28 -5.84
C ASN A 109 -11.30 11.92 -6.23
N GLY A 110 -12.44 11.55 -5.65
CA GLY A 110 -13.15 10.32 -5.92
C GLY A 110 -12.69 9.10 -5.12
N ARG A 111 -11.58 9.15 -4.38
CA ARG A 111 -11.19 8.02 -3.51
C ARG A 111 -12.26 7.79 -2.45
N PHE A 112 -12.59 6.54 -2.18
CA PHE A 112 -13.61 6.19 -1.20
C PHE A 112 -13.25 4.93 -0.42
N TRP A 113 -13.84 4.82 0.76
CA TRP A 113 -13.97 3.56 1.48
C TRP A 113 -15.37 3.45 2.08
N ALA A 114 -15.80 2.21 2.35
CA ALA A 114 -17.06 1.91 3.00
C ALA A 114 -16.91 0.70 3.93
N LYS A 115 -17.69 0.70 5.01
CA LYS A 115 -17.75 -0.37 6.01
C LYS A 115 -19.17 -0.91 6.13
N TYR A 116 -19.32 -2.21 5.97
CA TYR A 116 -20.60 -2.91 6.12
C TYR A 116 -20.54 -3.90 7.27
N ARG A 117 -21.69 -4.12 7.90
CA ARG A 117 -21.91 -5.18 8.88
C ARG A 117 -22.90 -6.20 8.36
N VAL A 118 -22.67 -7.46 8.72
CA VAL A 118 -23.55 -8.60 8.46
C VAL A 118 -23.50 -9.54 9.66
N GLU A 119 -24.53 -10.38 9.83
CA GLU A 119 -24.48 -11.46 10.83
C GLU A 119 -23.23 -12.34 10.61
N LEU A 120 -22.54 -12.72 11.68
CA LEU A 120 -21.33 -13.54 11.61
C LEU A 120 -21.58 -14.82 10.80
N ASN A 121 -20.84 -14.98 9.71
CA ASN A 121 -21.02 -16.08 8.77
C ASN A 121 -19.73 -16.36 7.97
N ALA A 122 -19.68 -17.48 7.26
CA ALA A 122 -18.58 -17.81 6.33
C ALA A 122 -19.12 -18.06 4.91
N GLN A 123 -20.19 -17.36 4.53
CA GLN A 123 -20.83 -17.53 3.23
C GLN A 123 -20.18 -16.61 2.19
N PRO A 124 -20.02 -17.08 0.94
CA PRO A 124 -19.63 -16.22 -0.17
C PRO A 124 -20.54 -15.00 -0.34
N LEU A 125 -20.01 -13.92 -0.88
CA LEU A 125 -20.77 -12.70 -1.16
C LEU A 125 -20.67 -12.29 -2.64
N LYS A 126 -21.56 -11.39 -3.06
CA LYS A 126 -21.47 -10.66 -4.33
C LYS A 126 -21.26 -9.18 -4.04
N LEU A 127 -20.48 -8.54 -4.89
CA LEU A 127 -20.38 -7.08 -4.98
C LEU A 127 -21.31 -6.58 -6.09
N LYS A 128 -21.95 -5.44 -5.86
CA LYS A 128 -22.81 -4.76 -6.83
C LYS A 128 -22.42 -3.30 -6.98
N ILE A 129 -22.42 -2.78 -8.19
CA ILE A 129 -22.31 -1.34 -8.46
C ILE A 129 -23.67 -0.85 -8.97
N ILE A 130 -24.24 0.13 -8.30
CA ILE A 130 -25.62 0.58 -8.50
C ILE A 130 -25.62 2.05 -8.89
N ASN A 131 -26.47 2.42 -9.86
CA ASN A 131 -26.74 3.81 -10.19
C ASN A 131 -27.65 4.46 -9.16
N THR A 132 -27.18 5.53 -8.53
CA THR A 132 -27.99 6.39 -7.66
C THR A 132 -28.19 7.79 -8.25
N GLY A 133 -27.72 8.03 -9.48
CA GLY A 133 -27.85 9.29 -10.21
C GLY A 133 -26.57 9.74 -10.94
N ALA A 134 -25.62 8.84 -11.21
CA ALA A 134 -24.36 9.20 -11.84
C ALA A 134 -24.55 9.55 -13.33
N PRO A 135 -23.82 10.56 -13.83
CA PRO A 135 -23.86 10.96 -15.24
C PRO A 135 -23.13 9.96 -16.15
N GLU A 136 -23.33 10.12 -17.46
CA GLU A 136 -22.52 9.40 -18.46
C GLU A 136 -21.02 9.67 -18.26
N GLY A 137 -20.20 8.62 -18.39
CA GLY A 137 -18.75 8.70 -18.23
C GLY A 137 -18.27 8.64 -16.79
N ALA A 138 -19.15 8.70 -15.78
CA ALA A 138 -18.78 8.38 -14.41
C ALA A 138 -18.31 6.92 -14.32
N SER A 139 -17.48 6.59 -13.33
CA SER A 139 -17.00 5.24 -13.09
C SER A 139 -16.79 4.92 -11.61
N VAL A 140 -16.80 3.64 -11.31
CA VAL A 140 -16.38 3.07 -10.03
C VAL A 140 -15.34 1.99 -10.31
N SER A 141 -14.19 2.07 -9.64
CA SER A 141 -13.14 1.06 -9.63
C SER A 141 -12.91 0.63 -8.18
N VAL A 142 -13.31 -0.60 -7.84
CA VAL A 142 -13.08 -1.18 -6.51
C VAL A 142 -11.69 -1.79 -6.50
N TYR A 143 -10.82 -1.36 -5.59
CA TYR A 143 -9.42 -1.82 -5.52
C TYR A 143 -9.26 -3.04 -4.62
N GLU A 144 -10.14 -3.17 -3.62
CA GLU A 144 -10.09 -4.24 -2.65
C GLU A 144 -11.45 -4.37 -1.94
N THR A 145 -11.82 -5.60 -1.60
CA THR A 145 -12.86 -5.92 -0.62
C THR A 145 -12.27 -6.88 0.39
N GLU A 146 -12.32 -6.55 1.68
CA GLU A 146 -11.69 -7.30 2.77
C GLU A 146 -12.78 -7.83 3.71
N LEU A 147 -12.62 -9.09 4.14
CA LEU A 147 -13.54 -9.76 5.05
C LEU A 147 -12.89 -9.94 6.42
N LEU A 148 -13.56 -9.44 7.45
CA LEU A 148 -13.03 -9.38 8.81
C LEU A 148 -14.08 -9.86 9.83
N ALA A 149 -13.61 -10.55 10.86
CA ALA A 149 -14.36 -10.68 12.12
C ALA A 149 -14.17 -9.38 12.93
N GLY A 150 -15.21 -8.90 13.63
CA GLY A 150 -15.21 -7.55 14.21
C GLY A 150 -14.06 -7.23 15.17
N GLU A 151 -13.51 -8.22 15.87
CA GLU A 151 -12.34 -8.04 16.75
C GLU A 151 -11.02 -7.94 15.96
N ALA A 152 -10.94 -8.56 14.78
CA ALA A 152 -9.73 -8.58 13.95
C ALA A 152 -9.46 -7.23 13.25
N THR A 153 -10.43 -6.30 13.25
CA THR A 153 -10.20 -4.95 12.71
C THR A 153 -9.26 -4.16 13.62
N ARG A 154 -9.39 -4.32 14.94
CA ARG A 154 -8.61 -3.54 15.91
C ARG A 154 -7.19 -4.10 16.10
N GLU A 155 -6.24 -3.19 16.26
CA GLU A 155 -4.93 -3.55 16.76
C GLU A 155 -5.06 -4.15 18.16
N THR A 156 -4.30 -5.21 18.45
CA THR A 156 -4.28 -5.78 19.80
C THR A 156 -3.81 -4.71 20.79
N PRO A 157 -4.60 -4.40 21.84
CA PRO A 157 -4.18 -3.45 22.84
C PRO A 157 -2.88 -3.93 23.50
N VAL A 158 -1.85 -3.12 23.44
CA VAL A 158 -0.60 -3.31 24.19
C VAL A 158 -0.43 -2.08 25.09
N ALA A 159 0.34 -2.20 26.18
CA ALA A 159 0.57 -1.09 27.09
C ALA A 159 0.99 0.17 26.30
N ALA A 160 0.17 1.21 26.45
CA ALA A 160 0.29 2.44 25.71
C ALA A 160 1.45 3.28 26.26
N SER A 161 2.33 3.78 25.38
CA SER A 161 3.35 4.76 25.75
C SER A 161 2.71 6.13 25.86
N THR A 162 2.83 6.80 27.00
CA THR A 162 2.35 8.18 27.19
C THR A 162 3.31 9.24 26.63
N VAL A 163 4.42 8.82 26.01
CA VAL A 163 5.44 9.73 25.49
C VAL A 163 4.94 10.40 24.21
N PRO A 164 4.92 11.75 24.13
CA PRO A 164 4.59 12.47 22.91
C PRO A 164 5.49 12.04 21.76
N TYR A 165 4.93 11.91 20.56
CA TYR A 165 5.72 11.65 19.36
C TYR A 165 6.71 12.79 19.11
N VAL A 166 7.99 12.44 19.07
CA VAL A 166 9.08 13.33 18.63
C VAL A 166 9.63 12.76 17.32
N PRO A 167 9.59 13.53 16.21
CA PRO A 167 10.18 13.09 14.96
C PRO A 167 11.66 12.75 15.17
N ASP A 168 12.12 11.62 14.65
CA ASP A 168 13.54 11.25 14.76
C ASP A 168 14.39 12.33 14.05
N PRO A 169 15.26 13.08 14.75
CA PRO A 169 16.07 14.11 14.12
C PRO A 169 17.10 13.53 13.14
N ALA A 170 17.49 12.26 13.30
CA ALA A 170 18.38 11.57 12.37
C ALA A 170 17.67 11.19 11.05
N LEU A 171 16.33 11.16 11.03
CA LEU A 171 15.52 10.91 9.83
C LEU A 171 15.44 12.17 8.95
N PHE A 172 16.57 12.59 8.38
CA PHE A 172 16.65 13.79 7.54
C PHE A 172 17.38 13.48 6.23
N VAL A 173 16.90 14.08 5.14
CA VAL A 173 17.60 14.13 3.86
C VAL A 173 17.91 15.60 3.58
N PRO A 174 19.13 15.94 3.13
CA PRO A 174 19.46 17.31 2.73
C PRO A 174 18.47 17.84 1.69
N ASP A 175 18.17 19.14 1.69
CA ASP A 175 17.26 19.74 0.71
C ASP A 175 17.69 19.52 -0.75
N ALA A 176 19.00 19.33 -0.97
CA ALA A 176 19.58 19.03 -2.28
C ALA A 176 19.53 17.54 -2.66
N ALA A 177 19.01 16.66 -1.79
CA ALA A 177 18.82 15.26 -2.08
C ALA A 177 17.81 15.10 -3.23
N PRO A 178 17.98 14.09 -4.12
CA PRO A 178 17.08 13.88 -5.25
C PRO A 178 15.67 13.43 -4.83
N PHE A 179 15.46 13.12 -3.55
CA PHE A 179 14.19 12.76 -2.93
C PHE A 179 14.00 13.55 -1.63
N LYS A 180 12.74 13.73 -1.22
CA LYS A 180 12.35 14.54 -0.05
C LYS A 180 11.72 13.68 1.04
N ILE A 181 12.08 13.92 2.30
CA ILE A 181 11.31 13.42 3.44
C ILE A 181 10.18 14.40 3.74
N VAL A 182 8.95 13.92 3.61
CA VAL A 182 7.73 14.66 3.93
C VAL A 182 7.30 14.24 5.32
N ARG A 183 7.62 15.08 6.31
CA ARG A 183 7.25 14.84 7.72
C ARG A 183 5.74 14.87 7.93
N ARG A 184 5.26 14.24 9.00
CA ARG A 184 3.83 14.17 9.36
C ARG A 184 3.09 15.50 9.25
N ALA A 185 3.65 16.56 9.82
CA ALA A 185 3.05 17.89 9.76
C ALA A 185 2.93 18.44 8.33
N ALA A 186 3.91 18.17 7.46
CA ALA A 186 3.96 18.69 6.10
C ALA A 186 2.93 18.04 5.15
N TRP A 187 2.57 16.77 5.40
CA TRP A 187 1.48 16.12 4.66
C TRP A 187 0.12 16.20 5.38
N GLY A 188 0.05 16.85 6.54
CA GLY A 188 -1.20 17.08 7.27
C GLY A 188 -1.72 15.82 7.99
N ALA A 189 -0.81 15.03 8.57
CA ALA A 189 -1.17 13.85 9.34
C ALA A 189 -2.09 14.16 10.51
N LEU A 190 -3.12 13.34 10.69
CA LEU A 190 -3.85 13.28 11.94
C LEU A 190 -2.96 12.70 13.05
N PRO A 191 -3.20 13.05 14.32
CA PRO A 191 -2.59 12.34 15.44
C PRO A 191 -3.04 10.87 15.47
N PRO A 192 -2.28 9.98 16.12
CA PRO A 192 -2.77 8.64 16.39
C PRO A 192 -4.03 8.69 17.27
N THR A 193 -4.97 7.75 17.06
CA THR A 193 -6.23 7.68 17.81
C THR A 193 -6.03 7.20 19.25
N GLU A 194 -4.95 6.44 19.49
CA GLU A 194 -4.52 5.94 20.79
C GLU A 194 -2.99 6.07 20.92
N PRO A 195 -2.40 6.03 22.13
CA PRO A 195 -0.95 6.07 22.24
C PRO A 195 -0.29 4.79 21.73
N TYR A 196 0.87 4.91 21.09
CA TYR A 196 1.57 3.78 20.50
C TYR A 196 2.27 2.89 21.55
N SER A 197 2.57 1.66 21.15
CA SER A 197 3.52 0.81 21.87
C SER A 197 4.89 0.82 21.20
N THR A 198 5.94 0.93 22.00
CA THR A 198 7.33 1.00 21.51
C THR A 198 7.84 -0.36 21.04
N HIS A 199 8.75 -0.36 20.07
CA HIS A 199 9.54 -1.53 19.68
C HIS A 199 10.98 -1.12 19.38
N THR A 200 11.84 -2.09 19.07
CA THR A 200 13.18 -1.82 18.53
C THR A 200 13.29 -2.49 17.17
N PRO A 201 13.60 -1.74 16.08
CA PRO A 201 13.78 -2.30 14.76
C PRO A 201 14.84 -3.40 14.72
N VAL A 202 14.49 -4.54 14.12
CA VAL A 202 15.38 -5.69 13.85
C VAL A 202 15.16 -6.26 12.44
N ALA A 203 14.12 -5.78 11.73
CA ALA A 203 13.75 -6.16 10.38
C ALA A 203 13.04 -5.00 9.66
N PHE A 204 12.94 -5.08 8.33
CA PHE A 204 12.04 -4.23 7.55
C PHE A 204 11.38 -5.01 6.41
N THR A 205 10.19 -4.56 6.02
CA THR A 205 9.34 -5.26 5.03
C THR A 205 8.92 -4.32 3.91
N LEU A 206 9.08 -4.79 2.67
CA LEU A 206 8.63 -4.13 1.44
C LEU A 206 7.14 -4.40 1.21
N HIS A 207 6.38 -3.30 1.10
CA HIS A 207 4.96 -3.31 0.78
C HIS A 207 4.64 -2.52 -0.49
N HIS A 208 3.46 -2.78 -1.04
CA HIS A 208 2.74 -1.79 -1.83
C HIS A 208 1.45 -1.37 -1.11
N THR A 209 0.73 -0.40 -1.65
CA THR A 209 -0.57 0.01 -1.07
C THR A 209 -1.78 -0.66 -1.73
N GLN A 210 -1.58 -1.38 -2.85
CA GLN A 210 -2.65 -1.95 -3.67
C GLN A 210 -3.74 -0.92 -4.02
N GLY A 211 -3.33 0.33 -4.21
CA GLY A 211 -4.22 1.48 -4.32
C GLY A 211 -3.97 2.29 -5.59
N ASN A 212 -4.37 3.56 -5.53
CA ASN A 212 -4.18 4.51 -6.61
C ASN A 212 -2.69 4.76 -6.89
N TYR A 213 -2.34 5.13 -8.12
CA TYR A 213 -0.98 5.48 -8.52
C TYR A 213 -0.86 6.99 -8.80
N PRO A 214 -0.38 7.80 -7.84
CA PRO A 214 -0.37 9.25 -7.97
C PRO A 214 0.75 9.73 -8.90
N GLN A 215 0.44 10.71 -9.75
CA GLN A 215 1.38 11.31 -10.73
C GLN A 215 1.94 12.67 -10.27
N THR A 216 1.42 13.24 -9.18
CA THR A 216 1.84 14.54 -8.65
C THR A 216 2.03 14.45 -7.15
N PHE A 217 2.83 15.36 -6.59
CA PHE A 217 3.03 15.46 -5.15
C PHE A 217 1.71 15.66 -4.39
N GLU A 218 0.82 16.52 -4.90
CA GLU A 218 -0.48 16.74 -4.27
C GLU A 218 -1.36 15.49 -4.31
N ALA A 219 -1.38 14.75 -5.42
CA ALA A 219 -2.09 13.48 -5.49
C ALA A 219 -1.50 12.44 -4.53
N ALA A 220 -0.17 12.40 -4.38
CA ALA A 220 0.50 11.50 -3.44
C ALA A 220 0.17 11.86 -1.99
N ARG A 221 0.21 13.15 -1.63
CA ARG A 221 -0.20 13.65 -0.31
C ARG A 221 -1.65 13.26 -0.01
N ASN A 222 -2.55 13.46 -0.98
CA ASN A 222 -3.97 13.10 -0.82
C ASN A 222 -4.16 11.58 -0.64
N GLU A 223 -3.38 10.75 -1.34
CA GLU A 223 -3.42 9.29 -1.17
C GLU A 223 -2.89 8.84 0.19
N VAL A 224 -1.81 9.45 0.71
CA VAL A 224 -1.30 9.15 2.07
C VAL A 224 -2.31 9.53 3.14
N GLN A 225 -2.99 10.68 2.99
CA GLN A 225 -4.10 11.09 3.87
C GLN A 225 -5.27 10.11 3.80
N PHE A 226 -5.63 9.65 2.60
CA PHE A 226 -6.66 8.63 2.42
C PHE A 226 -6.28 7.31 3.12
N ILE A 227 -5.04 6.85 2.98
CA ILE A 227 -4.57 5.61 3.61
C ILE A 227 -4.65 5.72 5.14
N GLN A 228 -4.21 6.85 5.72
CA GLN A 228 -4.32 7.08 7.16
C GLN A 228 -5.77 7.02 7.62
N ASP A 229 -6.67 7.71 6.92
CA ASP A 229 -8.10 7.72 7.25
C ASP A 229 -8.76 6.35 7.09
N TYR A 230 -8.44 5.60 6.03
CA TYR A 230 -8.93 4.24 5.85
C TYR A 230 -8.48 3.34 7.00
N HIS A 231 -7.21 3.43 7.41
CA HIS A 231 -6.69 2.64 8.51
C HIS A 231 -7.31 3.04 9.85
N GLN A 232 -7.40 4.33 10.17
CA GLN A 232 -7.96 4.78 11.45
C GLN A 232 -9.48 4.57 11.54
N ASN A 233 -10.22 4.94 10.50
CA ASN A 233 -11.68 5.04 10.58
C ASN A 233 -12.43 3.84 10.00
N ALA A 234 -11.87 3.16 8.99
CA ALA A 234 -12.49 1.95 8.45
C ALA A 234 -11.97 0.69 9.17
N LYS A 235 -10.63 0.57 9.27
CA LYS A 235 -9.97 -0.57 9.93
C LYS A 235 -9.92 -0.44 11.45
N GLU A 236 -10.09 0.75 12.04
CA GLU A 236 -9.98 0.96 13.50
C GLU A 236 -8.56 0.72 14.03
N TRP A 237 -7.55 1.07 13.24
CA TRP A 237 -6.14 1.09 13.62
C TRP A 237 -5.79 2.39 14.35
N ILE A 238 -4.68 2.36 15.10
CA ILE A 238 -4.17 3.51 15.84
C ILE A 238 -3.77 4.64 14.88
N ASP A 239 -3.20 4.27 13.73
CA ASP A 239 -2.69 5.20 12.72
C ASP A 239 -2.46 4.47 11.38
N ILE A 240 -1.96 5.18 10.37
CA ILE A 240 -1.38 4.57 9.15
C ILE A 240 -0.48 3.40 9.50
N GLY A 241 -0.57 2.29 8.75
CA GLY A 241 -0.01 1.00 9.18
C GLY A 241 1.51 0.90 9.01
N TYR A 242 2.09 1.78 8.19
CA TYR A 242 3.49 1.77 7.79
C TYR A 242 4.31 2.83 8.53
N HIS A 243 5.62 2.66 8.56
CA HIS A 243 6.56 3.67 9.08
C HIS A 243 6.95 4.65 7.98
N PHE A 244 7.01 4.18 6.73
CA PHE A 244 7.32 4.99 5.56
C PHE A 244 6.41 4.63 4.39
N VAL A 245 5.99 5.65 3.64
CA VAL A 245 5.23 5.50 2.40
C VAL A 245 5.93 6.29 1.30
N ILE A 246 6.23 5.66 0.17
CA ILE A 246 7.05 6.23 -0.91
C ILE A 246 6.18 6.38 -2.15
N ASP A 247 6.11 7.58 -2.72
CA ASP A 247 5.37 7.81 -3.95
C ASP A 247 6.20 7.45 -5.21
N PRO A 248 5.57 7.39 -6.40
CA PRO A 248 6.27 7.13 -7.66
C PRO A 248 7.36 8.15 -8.02
N SER A 249 7.31 9.37 -7.46
CA SER A 249 8.32 10.41 -7.68
C SER A 249 9.50 10.31 -6.70
N GLY A 250 9.45 9.37 -5.75
CA GLY A 250 10.48 9.17 -4.73
C GLY A 250 10.31 10.05 -3.49
N ASN A 251 9.18 10.74 -3.29
CA ASN A 251 8.94 11.41 -2.01
C ASN A 251 8.70 10.36 -0.92
N ILE A 252 9.36 10.53 0.22
CA ILE A 252 9.29 9.63 1.38
C ILE A 252 8.38 10.28 2.43
N PHE A 253 7.14 9.83 2.51
CA PHE A 253 6.20 10.27 3.53
C PHE A 253 6.44 9.51 4.83
N GLU A 254 6.60 10.26 5.92
CA GLU A 254 6.72 9.73 7.28
C GLU A 254 5.38 9.22 7.78
N GLY A 255 5.30 7.93 8.11
CA GLY A 255 4.15 7.28 8.73
C GLY A 255 4.30 7.23 10.25
N ARG A 256 4.20 6.04 10.85
CA ARG A 256 4.45 5.87 12.28
C ARG A 256 5.92 6.14 12.64
N PRO A 257 6.20 6.65 13.86
CA PRO A 257 7.56 6.70 14.39
C PRO A 257 8.26 5.35 14.26
N ILE A 258 9.51 5.32 13.79
CA ILE A 258 10.25 4.06 13.56
C ILE A 258 10.46 3.21 14.83
N GLY A 259 10.39 3.82 16.01
CA GLY A 259 10.53 3.14 17.31
C GLY A 259 9.22 2.60 17.88
N VAL A 260 8.11 2.59 17.13
CA VAL A 260 6.81 2.07 17.60
C VAL A 260 6.28 0.96 16.70
N LEU A 261 5.35 0.16 17.21
CA LEU A 261 4.73 -0.90 16.44
C LEU A 261 3.96 -0.36 15.22
N GLY A 262 4.25 -0.95 14.06
CA GLY A 262 3.41 -0.86 12.88
C GLY A 262 2.16 -1.73 12.95
N ALA A 263 1.34 -1.67 11.90
CA ALA A 263 0.16 -2.50 11.69
C ALA A 263 0.15 -3.06 10.25
N HIS A 264 1.31 -3.49 9.74
CA HIS A 264 1.51 -3.80 8.32
C HIS A 264 1.71 -5.28 8.01
N VAL A 265 2.12 -6.11 8.99
CA VAL A 265 2.12 -7.57 8.88
C VAL A 265 1.57 -8.18 10.17
N VAL A 266 0.37 -8.78 10.11
CA VAL A 266 -0.26 -9.37 11.29
C VAL A 266 0.66 -10.43 11.92
N ARG A 267 0.75 -10.37 13.26
CA ARG A 267 1.64 -11.21 14.10
C ARG A 267 3.15 -11.07 13.83
N ARG A 268 3.58 -10.14 12.97
CA ARG A 268 5.00 -9.88 12.64
C ARG A 268 5.39 -8.39 12.71
N ASN A 269 4.56 -7.54 13.31
CA ASN A 269 4.86 -6.11 13.53
C ASN A 269 5.97 -5.82 14.56
N PRO A 270 6.13 -6.59 15.67
CA PRO A 270 7.23 -6.35 16.62
C PRO A 270 8.61 -6.40 15.95
N GLY A 271 9.38 -5.32 16.11
CA GLY A 271 10.69 -5.13 15.51
C GLY A 271 10.72 -4.96 13.98
N ASN A 272 9.58 -4.88 13.30
CA ASN A 272 9.51 -4.85 11.85
C ASN A 272 9.09 -3.47 11.33
N VAL A 273 9.96 -2.82 10.57
CA VAL A 273 9.72 -1.53 9.92
C VAL A 273 9.06 -1.75 8.56
N GLY A 274 7.77 -1.45 8.46
CA GLY A 274 7.02 -1.46 7.19
C GLY A 274 7.33 -0.23 6.33
N ILE A 275 7.78 -0.46 5.10
CA ILE A 275 8.04 0.55 4.07
C ILE A 275 7.17 0.21 2.85
N SER A 276 6.21 1.06 2.51
CA SER A 276 5.27 0.84 1.41
C SER A 276 5.55 1.75 0.23
N ILE A 277 5.47 1.23 -1.00
CA ILE A 277 5.51 2.05 -2.22
C ILE A 277 4.08 2.18 -2.76
N ILE A 278 3.60 3.42 -2.97
CA ILE A 278 2.24 3.70 -3.39
C ILE A 278 1.99 3.17 -4.81
N GLY A 279 0.95 2.34 -4.95
CA GLY A 279 0.48 1.82 -6.23
C GLY A 279 0.03 0.37 -6.14
N ASN A 280 -0.35 -0.18 -7.29
CA ASN A 280 -0.64 -1.59 -7.47
C ASN A 280 0.30 -2.23 -8.50
N TYR A 281 1.21 -3.08 -8.00
CA TYR A 281 2.24 -3.76 -8.79
C TYR A 281 1.90 -5.23 -9.06
N HIS A 282 0.66 -5.64 -8.86
CA HIS A 282 0.17 -6.97 -9.18
C HIS A 282 -0.67 -6.90 -10.47
N PRO A 283 -0.67 -7.96 -11.31
CA PRO A 283 -1.61 -8.06 -12.41
C PRO A 283 -3.07 -7.99 -11.93
N PRO A 284 -3.99 -7.42 -12.74
CA PRO A 284 -3.80 -6.87 -14.08
C PRO A 284 -3.20 -5.46 -14.15
N VAL A 285 -3.11 -4.71 -13.06
CA VAL A 285 -2.73 -3.28 -13.09
C VAL A 285 -1.26 -3.06 -13.45
N ASN A 286 -0.35 -3.76 -12.79
CA ASN A 286 1.10 -3.70 -13.02
C ASN A 286 1.66 -2.26 -13.21
N ASN A 287 1.43 -1.38 -12.24
CA ASN A 287 1.98 -0.03 -12.31
C ASN A 287 3.52 -0.05 -12.45
N PRO A 288 4.13 0.96 -13.10
CA PRO A 288 5.57 1.00 -13.27
C PRO A 288 6.27 1.26 -11.93
N VAL A 289 7.26 0.43 -11.62
CA VAL A 289 8.20 0.66 -10.52
C VAL A 289 9.25 1.68 -11.00
N THR A 290 9.23 2.89 -10.46
CA THR A 290 10.13 3.96 -10.93
C THR A 290 11.51 3.83 -10.29
N ARG A 291 12.53 4.39 -10.96
CA ARG A 291 13.87 4.43 -10.37
C ARG A 291 13.90 5.29 -9.09
N ALA A 292 13.18 6.40 -9.09
CA ALA A 292 13.11 7.30 -7.93
C ALA A 292 12.49 6.62 -6.70
N SER A 293 11.41 5.85 -6.85
CA SER A 293 10.81 5.12 -5.74
C SER A 293 11.74 4.02 -5.21
N LEU A 294 12.48 3.34 -6.10
CA LEU A 294 13.47 2.33 -5.71
C LEU A 294 14.65 2.93 -4.96
N ASP A 295 15.23 4.03 -5.47
CA ASP A 295 16.37 4.70 -4.83
C ASP A 295 15.99 5.27 -3.45
N SER A 296 14.75 5.76 -3.32
CA SER A 296 14.20 6.21 -2.04
C SER A 296 14.00 5.04 -1.07
N PHE A 297 13.49 3.90 -1.54
CA PHE A 297 13.38 2.69 -0.73
C PHE A 297 14.76 2.21 -0.25
N VAL A 298 15.75 2.19 -1.15
CA VAL A 298 17.13 1.82 -0.81
C VAL A 298 17.71 2.77 0.23
N SER A 299 17.40 4.06 0.15
CA SER A 299 17.88 5.06 1.11
C SER A 299 17.27 4.84 2.50
N VAL A 300 15.95 4.62 2.58
CA VAL A 300 15.27 4.29 3.84
C VAL A 300 15.78 2.95 4.39
N GLY A 301 15.86 1.91 3.57
CA GLY A 301 16.36 0.59 3.97
C GLY A 301 17.82 0.63 4.43
N GLY A 302 18.66 1.45 3.79
CA GLY A 302 20.04 1.71 4.21
C GLY A 302 20.11 2.39 5.58
N TYR A 303 19.29 3.41 5.81
CA TYR A 303 19.16 4.05 7.12
C TYR A 303 18.73 3.06 8.22
N VAL A 304 17.72 2.22 7.95
CA VAL A 304 17.28 1.18 8.91
C VAL A 304 18.41 0.18 9.18
N LYS A 305 19.10 -0.28 8.13
CA LYS A 305 20.23 -1.19 8.23
C LYS A 305 21.35 -0.62 9.09
N ASP A 306 21.81 0.59 8.78
CA ASP A 306 23.00 1.19 9.40
C ASP A 306 22.70 1.65 10.84
N THR A 307 21.51 2.19 11.09
CA THR A 307 21.13 2.70 12.43
C THR A 307 20.81 1.59 13.42
N TYR A 308 20.16 0.51 12.95
CA TYR A 308 19.69 -0.57 13.82
C TYR A 308 20.42 -1.90 13.61
N SER A 309 21.50 -1.90 12.82
CA SER A 309 22.30 -3.09 12.51
C SER A 309 21.45 -4.25 11.96
N VAL A 310 20.43 -3.95 11.16
CA VAL A 310 19.54 -4.97 10.59
C VAL A 310 20.33 -5.86 9.63
N HIS A 311 20.26 -7.18 9.84
CA HIS A 311 20.95 -8.14 8.99
C HIS A 311 20.24 -8.35 7.65
N VAL A 312 20.98 -8.73 6.61
CA VAL A 312 20.45 -8.97 5.26
C VAL A 312 19.37 -10.06 5.18
N SER A 313 19.34 -10.99 6.15
CA SER A 313 18.30 -12.01 6.28
C SER A 313 16.98 -11.48 6.87
N SER A 314 16.98 -10.25 7.38
CA SER A 314 15.84 -9.59 8.02
C SER A 314 15.21 -8.52 7.12
N PHE A 315 15.42 -8.63 5.79
CA PHE A 315 14.71 -7.88 4.78
C PHE A 315 13.68 -8.77 4.06
N TYR A 316 12.40 -8.47 4.28
CA TYR A 316 11.29 -9.25 3.76
C TYR A 316 10.48 -8.47 2.71
N ALA A 317 9.77 -9.19 1.85
CA ALA A 317 8.56 -8.71 1.20
C ALA A 317 7.36 -9.26 1.99
N HIS A 318 6.23 -8.54 1.98
CA HIS A 318 5.07 -8.94 2.79
C HIS A 318 4.65 -10.41 2.56
N ARG A 319 4.56 -10.83 1.29
CA ARG A 319 4.27 -12.22 0.87
C ARG A 319 5.21 -13.30 1.42
N GLU A 320 6.40 -12.96 1.87
CA GLU A 320 7.36 -13.93 2.42
C GLU A 320 7.09 -14.25 3.90
N ILE A 321 6.36 -13.38 4.60
CA ILE A 321 6.15 -13.46 6.05
C ILE A 321 4.68 -13.30 6.49
N GLY A 322 3.78 -13.04 5.54
CA GLY A 322 2.33 -12.93 5.73
C GLY A 322 1.56 -13.65 4.61
N ASN A 323 0.25 -13.74 4.75
CA ASN A 323 -0.64 -14.37 3.75
C ASN A 323 -1.19 -13.30 2.79
N SER A 324 -0.35 -12.83 1.86
CA SER A 324 -0.68 -11.70 1.00
C SER A 324 0.05 -11.77 -0.34
N ASP A 325 -0.54 -11.21 -1.39
CA ASP A 325 0.15 -10.96 -2.66
C ASP A 325 1.04 -9.72 -2.62
N CYS A 326 0.94 -8.88 -1.59
CA CYS A 326 1.79 -7.72 -1.41
C CYS A 326 3.29 -8.13 -1.40
N PRO A 327 4.20 -7.43 -2.08
CA PRO A 327 4.06 -6.11 -2.71
C PRO A 327 3.63 -6.13 -4.19
N GLY A 328 3.03 -7.23 -4.67
CA GLY A 328 2.73 -7.45 -6.08
C GLY A 328 3.94 -7.95 -6.87
N ASP A 329 3.70 -8.60 -8.00
CA ASP A 329 4.73 -9.36 -8.72
C ASP A 329 5.80 -8.45 -9.32
N GLY A 330 5.39 -7.30 -9.87
CA GLY A 330 6.32 -6.35 -10.49
C GLY A 330 7.31 -5.75 -9.49
N LEU A 331 6.85 -5.42 -8.27
CA LEU A 331 7.71 -4.87 -7.23
C LEU A 331 8.49 -5.97 -6.50
N TYR A 332 7.90 -7.15 -6.29
CA TYR A 332 8.61 -8.30 -5.73
C TYR A 332 9.79 -8.72 -6.61
N ALA A 333 9.64 -8.67 -7.94
CA ALA A 333 10.73 -8.94 -8.88
C ALA A 333 11.93 -7.99 -8.73
N LYS A 334 11.74 -6.80 -8.14
CA LYS A 334 12.83 -5.84 -7.83
C LYS A 334 13.51 -6.10 -6.50
N LYS A 335 12.96 -6.96 -5.63
CA LYS A 335 13.53 -7.24 -4.31
C LYS A 335 15.02 -7.66 -4.35
N PRO A 336 15.50 -8.53 -5.26
CA PRO A 336 16.91 -8.86 -5.33
C PRO A 336 17.82 -7.67 -5.62
N GLU A 337 17.42 -6.79 -6.55
CA GLU A 337 18.13 -5.55 -6.87
C GLU A 337 18.20 -4.61 -5.65
N ILE A 338 17.05 -4.38 -5.00
CA ILE A 338 16.95 -3.55 -3.80
C ILE A 338 17.84 -4.09 -2.68
N LYS A 339 17.80 -5.40 -2.44
CA LYS A 339 18.60 -6.09 -1.43
C LYS A 339 20.09 -5.88 -1.69
N ASP A 340 20.53 -6.04 -2.94
CA ASP A 340 21.91 -5.83 -3.32
C ASP A 340 22.35 -4.38 -3.10
N LEU A 341 21.51 -3.41 -3.48
CA LEU A 341 21.79 -1.98 -3.30
C LEU A 341 21.94 -1.59 -1.82
N ILE A 342 21.14 -2.19 -0.92
CA ILE A 342 21.19 -1.89 0.52
C ILE A 342 22.36 -2.59 1.23
N PHE A 343 22.59 -3.87 0.94
CA PHE A 343 23.44 -4.73 1.78
C PHE A 343 24.82 -5.03 1.19
N LYS A 344 25.00 -5.00 -0.13
CA LYS A 344 26.34 -5.20 -0.69
C LYS A 344 27.18 -3.93 -0.56
N PRO A 345 28.50 -4.06 -0.34
CA PRO A 345 29.40 -2.93 -0.45
C PRO A 345 29.22 -2.27 -1.82
N GLN A 346 28.71 -1.04 -1.83
CA GLN A 346 28.68 -0.27 -3.07
C GLN A 346 30.12 0.11 -3.43
N PRO A 347 30.50 0.08 -4.72
CA PRO A 347 31.77 0.66 -5.12
C PRO A 347 31.79 2.09 -4.60
N ARG A 348 32.80 2.47 -3.81
CA ARG A 348 33.01 3.88 -3.49
C ARG A 348 32.94 4.63 -4.82
N ALA A 349 32.04 5.62 -4.92
CA ALA A 349 32.00 6.49 -6.07
C ALA A 349 33.44 6.90 -6.35
N ARG A 350 33.97 6.56 -7.54
CA ARG A 350 35.32 6.95 -7.92
C ARG A 350 35.36 8.45 -7.69
N ALA A 351 36.30 8.93 -6.86
CA ALA A 351 36.47 10.36 -6.67
C ALA A 351 36.70 10.96 -8.06
N VAL A 352 35.65 11.58 -8.62
CA VAL A 352 35.79 12.34 -9.85
C VAL A 352 36.51 13.59 -9.42
N LYS A 353 37.72 13.79 -9.92
CA LYS A 353 38.45 15.04 -9.73
C LYS A 353 37.62 16.13 -10.43
N VAL A 354 36.80 16.85 -9.67
CA VAL A 354 36.10 18.03 -10.17
C VAL A 354 37.16 19.04 -10.55
N LEU A 355 37.29 19.35 -11.84
CA LEU A 355 38.12 20.46 -12.27
C LEU A 355 37.39 21.76 -11.85
N PRO A 356 38.10 22.79 -11.39
CA PRO A 356 37.48 24.06 -11.00
C PRO A 356 36.60 24.70 -12.10
N SER A 357 36.82 24.33 -13.37
CA SER A 357 36.02 24.75 -14.52
C SER A 357 34.63 24.11 -14.58
N ASP A 358 34.44 22.96 -13.94
CA ASP A 358 33.24 22.13 -14.05
C ASP A 358 32.31 22.30 -12.84
N ALA A 359 32.80 23.01 -11.81
CA ALA A 359 32.00 23.38 -10.66
C ALA A 359 31.15 24.62 -11.00
N PRO A 360 29.85 24.65 -10.64
CA PRO A 360 29.08 25.88 -10.70
C PRO A 360 29.78 26.97 -9.85
N PRO A 361 29.66 28.25 -10.24
CA PRO A 361 30.33 29.33 -9.54
C PRO A 361 29.94 29.32 -8.05
N MET A 362 30.93 29.33 -7.17
CA MET A 362 30.71 29.32 -5.73
C MET A 362 29.86 30.51 -5.32
N THR A 363 28.87 30.28 -4.47
CA THR A 363 28.11 31.37 -3.84
C THR A 363 29.04 32.26 -3.01
N PRO A 364 28.68 33.53 -2.74
CA PRO A 364 29.51 34.42 -1.92
C PRO A 364 29.86 33.83 -0.53
N ALA A 365 28.96 33.03 0.07
CA ALA A 365 29.21 32.35 1.33
C ALA A 365 30.26 31.23 1.21
N GLN A 366 30.22 30.45 0.14
CA GLN A 366 31.20 29.40 -0.15
C GLN A 366 32.58 30.00 -0.47
N GLN A 367 32.63 31.12 -1.21
CA GLN A 367 33.88 31.85 -1.46
C GLN A 367 34.48 32.38 -0.15
N LYS A 368 33.65 32.93 0.75
CA LYS A 368 34.09 33.40 2.06
C LYS A 368 34.63 32.25 2.93
N ALA A 369 33.94 31.11 2.95
CA ALA A 369 34.39 29.92 3.69
C ALA A 369 35.72 29.38 3.13
N LEU A 370 35.87 29.35 1.80
CA LEU A 370 37.10 28.93 1.15
C LEU A 370 38.26 29.88 1.46
N LYS A 371 38.05 31.21 1.42
CA LYS A 371 39.07 32.20 1.81
C LYS A 371 39.54 32.00 3.26
N LEU A 372 38.60 31.73 4.18
CA LEU A 372 38.91 31.44 5.59
C LEU A 372 39.71 30.14 5.74
N LEU A 373 39.38 29.10 4.97
CA LEU A 373 40.07 27.81 4.98
C LEU A 373 41.49 27.88 4.38
N LEU A 374 41.69 28.72 3.37
CA LEU A 374 42.99 28.89 2.71
C LEU A 374 43.89 29.92 3.43
N GLY A 375 43.49 30.40 4.60
CA GLY A 375 44.27 31.37 5.40
C GLY A 375 44.56 32.68 4.66
N SER A 376 43.80 32.98 3.60
CA SER A 376 43.99 34.17 2.78
C SER A 376 43.14 35.29 3.37
N PHE A 377 43.72 36.01 4.33
CA PHE A 377 43.21 37.29 4.79
C PHE A 377 43.75 38.36 3.84
N ASP A 378 42.85 39.06 3.14
CA ASP A 378 43.19 40.32 2.45
C ASP A 378 43.47 41.42 3.50
#